data_AF-A0A6J4RVD2-F1
#
_entry.id   AF-A0A6J4RVD2-F1
#
_cell.length_a   1.000
_cell.length_b   1.000
_cell.length_c   1.000
_cell.angle_alpha   90.00
_cell.angle_beta   90.00
_cell.angle_gamma   90.00
#
_symmetry.space_group_name_H-M   'P 1'
#
loop_
_entity.id
_entity.type
_entity.pdbx_description
1 polymer ?
#
loop_
_entity_poly.entity_id
_entity_poly.type
_entity_poly.pdbx_seq_one_letter_code
_entity_poly.pdbx_strand_id
1 'polypeptide(L)'
;MALADDFQQILDSLPSDWTDLELDLRIDENRYIEAAVLLVTANAQPYSNHDWHFHFLIAHHFGHATSAPTVHGTLKLLDQAGLPGELAVREVRTGRHEAINMWGRPQSVRDEFFRIRSQ
;
A
#
# COMPACT_ATOMS: atom_id res chain seq x y z
N MET A 1 19.60 1.95 -2.40
CA MET A 1 19.29 0.57 -1.94
C MET A 1 18.19 0.06 -2.86
N ALA A 2 17.77 -1.20 -2.76
CA ALA A 2 16.66 -1.70 -3.60
C ALA A 2 15.33 -1.14 -3.07
N LEU A 3 14.38 -0.82 -3.96
CA LEU A 3 13.10 -0.21 -3.58
C LEU A 3 12.31 -1.07 -2.60
N ALA A 4 12.32 -2.39 -2.80
CA ALA A 4 11.65 -3.32 -1.89
C ALA A 4 12.25 -3.29 -0.47
N ASP A 5 13.59 -3.24 -0.36
CA ASP A 5 14.28 -3.19 0.93
C ASP A 5 14.04 -1.84 1.63
N ASP A 6 14.09 -0.73 0.89
CA ASP A 6 13.79 0.61 1.42
C ASP A 6 12.34 0.69 1.93
N PHE A 7 11.40 0.09 1.20
CA PHE A 7 10.01 -0.01 1.64
C PHE A 7 9.85 -0.88 2.89
N GLN A 8 10.55 -2.02 2.98
CA GLN A 8 10.52 -2.85 4.18
C GLN A 8 11.06 -2.10 5.40
N GLN A 9 12.15 -1.34 5.26
CA GLN A 9 12.67 -0.49 6.34
C GLN A 9 11.67 0.58 6.78
N ILE A 10 10.93 1.17 5.83
CA ILE A 10 9.83 2.09 6.16
C ILE A 10 8.79 1.36 7.00
N LEU A 11 8.30 0.19 6.56
CA LEU A 11 7.28 -0.59 7.28
C LEU A 11 7.74 -0.97 8.69
N ASP A 12 8.98 -1.41 8.84
CA ASP A 12 9.56 -1.82 10.12
C ASP A 12 9.70 -0.65 11.11
N SER A 13 9.72 0.60 10.60
CA SER A 13 9.75 1.82 11.42
C SER A 13 8.38 2.31 11.88
N LEU A 14 7.28 1.79 11.31
CA LEU A 14 5.93 2.25 11.61
C LEU A 14 5.44 1.72 12.96
N PRO A 15 4.61 2.48 13.70
CA PRO A 15 3.93 1.98 14.89
C PRO A 15 3.05 0.78 14.57
N SER A 16 2.97 -0.24 15.43
CA SER A 16 2.20 -1.46 15.15
C SER A 16 0.70 -1.25 14.85
N ASP A 17 0.14 -0.11 15.26
CA ASP A 17 -1.27 0.28 15.06
C ASP A 17 -1.48 1.22 13.86
N TRP A 18 -0.51 1.34 12.95
CA TRP A 18 -0.70 2.06 11.69
C TRP A 18 -1.80 1.40 10.85
N THR A 19 -2.54 2.19 10.09
CA THR A 19 -3.72 1.74 9.33
C THR A 19 -3.60 2.05 7.85
N ASP A 20 -3.13 3.25 7.54
CA ASP A 20 -2.92 3.74 6.18
C ASP A 20 -1.52 4.34 6.07
N LEU A 21 -0.81 4.02 4.99
CA LEU A 21 0.45 4.63 4.58
C LEU A 21 0.26 5.24 3.20
N GLU A 22 0.62 6.51 3.07
CA GLU A 22 0.66 7.22 1.80
C GLU A 22 2.13 7.41 1.39
N LEU A 23 2.47 6.98 0.18
CA LEU A 23 3.85 6.95 -0.30
C LEU A 23 3.91 7.44 -1.74
N ASP A 24 4.90 8.26 -2.04
CA ASP A 24 5.21 8.65 -3.41
C ASP A 24 6.45 7.92 -3.92
N LEU A 25 6.43 7.58 -5.21
CA LEU A 25 7.55 6.98 -5.93
C LEU A 25 7.96 7.91 -7.07
N ARG A 26 9.27 8.18 -7.11
CA ARG A 26 9.94 8.81 -8.24
C ARG A 26 10.72 7.76 -9.02
N ILE A 27 10.65 7.81 -10.34
CA ILE A 27 11.35 6.90 -11.25
C ILE A 27 12.13 7.67 -12.31
N ASP A 28 12.92 6.98 -13.12
CA ASP A 28 13.47 7.54 -14.37
C ASP A 28 12.36 7.72 -15.41
N GLU A 29 12.13 8.96 -15.83
CA GLU A 29 11.11 9.34 -16.81
C GLU A 29 11.30 8.65 -18.17
N ASN A 30 12.54 8.32 -18.55
CA ASN A 30 12.82 7.60 -19.79
C ASN A 30 12.24 6.17 -19.80
N ARG A 31 11.93 5.63 -18.61
CA ARG A 31 11.38 4.29 -18.41
C ARG A 31 9.97 4.31 -17.83
N TYR A 32 9.29 5.47 -17.90
CA TYR A 32 7.99 5.68 -17.27
C TYR A 32 6.95 4.64 -17.66
N ILE A 33 6.82 4.33 -18.95
CA ILE A 33 5.80 3.39 -19.45
C ILE A 33 6.04 1.98 -18.92
N GLU A 34 7.29 1.54 -18.86
CA GLU A 34 7.65 0.21 -18.35
C GLU A 34 7.36 0.10 -16.85
N ALA A 35 7.75 1.12 -16.09
CA ALA A 35 7.43 1.19 -14.67
C ALA A 35 5.91 1.22 -14.45
N ALA A 36 5.16 2.04 -15.19
CA ALA A 36 3.70 2.14 -15.09
C ALA A 36 3.00 0.79 -15.30
N VAL A 37 3.47 -0.02 -16.26
CA VAL A 37 2.92 -1.37 -16.52
C VAL A 37 3.09 -2.30 -15.33
N LEU A 38 4.19 -2.20 -14.59
CA LEU A 38 4.39 -2.99 -13.36
C LEU A 38 3.60 -2.40 -12.20
N LEU A 39 3.60 -1.08 -12.05
CA LEU A 39 3.00 -0.34 -10.95
C LEU A 39 1.48 -0.43 -10.89
N VAL A 40 0.81 -0.68 -12.02
CA VAL A 40 -0.65 -0.90 -12.06
C VAL A 40 -1.08 -2.06 -11.17
N THR A 41 -0.21 -3.06 -10.93
CA THR A 41 -0.50 -4.21 -10.06
C THR A 41 -0.73 -3.81 -8.60
N ALA A 42 -0.16 -2.69 -8.19
CA ALA A 42 -0.32 -2.11 -6.87
C ALA A 42 -1.25 -0.88 -6.86
N ASN A 43 -1.97 -0.63 -7.96
CA ASN A 43 -2.86 0.50 -8.14
C ASN A 43 -2.19 1.86 -7.86
N ALA A 44 -0.94 2.01 -8.29
CA ALA A 44 -0.22 3.27 -8.17
C ALA A 44 -0.88 4.35 -9.05
N GLN A 45 -1.16 5.51 -8.46
CA GLN A 45 -1.85 6.62 -9.11
C GLN A 45 -0.82 7.54 -9.75
N PRO A 46 -0.84 7.74 -11.09
CA PRO A 46 0.14 8.59 -11.75
C PRO A 46 -0.12 10.07 -11.49
N TYR A 47 0.95 10.84 -11.29
CA TYR A 47 0.92 12.29 -11.37
C TYR A 47 1.21 12.76 -12.80
N SER A 48 0.49 13.77 -13.28
CA SER A 48 0.68 14.28 -14.64
C SER A 48 1.74 15.39 -14.77
N ASN A 49 2.09 16.09 -13.68
CA ASN A 49 3.11 17.15 -13.64
C ASN A 49 3.58 17.38 -12.19
N HIS A 50 4.45 16.52 -11.68
CA HIS A 50 4.97 16.66 -10.33
C HIS A 50 6.40 16.11 -10.26
N ASP A 51 7.19 16.57 -9.30
CA ASP A 51 8.54 16.05 -9.03
C ASP A 51 8.55 14.55 -8.66
N TRP A 52 7.36 13.99 -8.42
CA TRP A 52 7.09 12.60 -8.07
C TRP A 52 6.15 12.03 -9.12
N HIS A 53 6.27 10.76 -9.45
CA HIS A 53 5.58 10.19 -10.61
C HIS A 53 4.35 9.38 -10.24
N PHE A 54 4.39 8.69 -9.10
CA PHE A 54 3.31 7.82 -8.64
C PHE A 54 3.01 8.00 -7.15
N HIS A 55 1.74 7.88 -6.81
CA HIS A 55 1.24 7.87 -5.45
C HIS A 55 0.64 6.52 -5.09
N PHE A 56 0.92 6.04 -3.89
CA PHE A 56 0.38 4.82 -3.33
C PHE A 56 -0.46 5.12 -2.10
N LEU A 57 -1.63 4.50 -2.06
CA LEU A 57 -2.40 4.32 -0.84
C LEU A 57 -2.22 2.87 -0.41
N ILE A 58 -1.79 2.66 0.82
CA ILE A 58 -1.42 1.34 1.34
C ILE A 58 -2.18 1.06 2.62
N ALA A 59 -2.86 -0.08 2.67
CA ALA A 59 -3.58 -0.56 3.85
C ALA A 59 -2.74 -1.55 4.64
N HIS A 60 -2.84 -1.48 5.97
CA HIS A 60 -2.20 -2.44 6.87
C HIS A 60 -2.98 -3.77 6.94
N HIS A 61 -3.97 -3.85 7.85
CA HIS A 61 -4.81 -5.05 8.05
C HIS A 61 -6.24 -4.88 7.54
N PHE A 62 -6.72 -3.65 7.40
CA PHE A 62 -8.06 -3.31 6.94
C PHE A 62 -8.01 -2.01 6.12
N GLY A 63 -9.06 -1.74 5.35
CA GLY A 63 -9.16 -0.55 4.48
C GLY A 63 -9.42 -0.92 3.02
N HIS A 64 -9.51 0.10 2.16
CA HIS A 64 -9.82 -0.07 0.73
C HIS A 64 -8.60 0.12 -0.19
N ALA A 65 -7.42 0.28 0.40
CA ALA A 65 -6.19 0.54 -0.31
C ALA A 65 -5.42 -0.76 -0.63
N THR A 66 -4.33 -0.66 -1.39
CA THR A 66 -3.51 -1.83 -1.77
C THR A 66 -2.80 -2.39 -0.53
N SER A 67 -2.69 -3.72 -0.41
CA SER A 67 -2.01 -4.32 0.74
C SER A 67 -0.50 -4.06 0.72
N ALA A 68 0.13 -3.85 1.88
CA ALA A 68 1.58 -3.67 1.96
C ALA A 68 2.40 -4.80 1.29
N PRO A 69 2.06 -6.10 1.43
CA PRO A 69 2.74 -7.17 0.69
C PRO A 69 2.63 -7.06 -0.82
N THR A 70 1.48 -6.61 -1.34
CA THR A 70 1.32 -6.38 -2.78
C THR A 70 2.24 -5.26 -3.26
N VAL A 71 2.29 -4.13 -2.54
CA VAL A 71 3.18 -3.02 -2.89
C VAL A 71 4.65 -3.46 -2.83
N HIS A 72 5.06 -4.15 -1.76
CA HIS A 72 6.42 -4.69 -1.64
C HIS A 72 6.77 -5.62 -2.82
N GLY A 73 5.87 -6.53 -3.19
CA GLY A 73 6.04 -7.41 -4.35
C GLY A 73 6.19 -6.65 -5.66
N THR A 74 5.39 -5.61 -5.87
CA THR A 74 5.47 -4.74 -7.06
C THR A 74 6.78 -3.95 -7.11
N LEU A 75 7.25 -3.41 -5.98
CA LEU A 75 8.56 -2.72 -5.91
C LEU A 75 9.71 -3.68 -6.24
N LYS A 76 9.62 -4.93 -5.76
CA LYS A 76 10.59 -5.97 -6.12
C LYS A 76 10.61 -6.29 -7.62
N LEU A 77 9.48 -6.18 -8.32
CA LEU A 77 9.45 -6.34 -9.78
C LEU A 77 10.19 -5.20 -10.49
N LEU A 78 10.11 -3.96 -9.98
CA LEU A 78 10.92 -2.84 -10.49
C LEU A 78 12.41 -3.10 -10.28
N ASP A 79 12.80 -3.54 -9.09
CA ASP A 79 14.20 -3.87 -8.76
C ASP A 79 14.74 -4.96 -9.71
N GLN A 80 13.95 -6.01 -9.95
CA GLN A 80 14.31 -7.11 -10.86
C GLN A 80 14.40 -6.66 -12.32
N ALA A 81 13.58 -5.69 -12.73
CA ALA A 81 13.62 -5.08 -14.05
C ALA A 81 14.76 -4.06 -14.21
N GLY A 82 15.51 -3.77 -13.13
CA GLY A 82 16.57 -2.76 -13.13
C GLY A 82 16.02 -1.34 -13.27
N LEU A 83 14.81 -1.09 -12.77
CA LEU A 83 14.15 0.22 -12.79
C LEU A 83 14.38 0.93 -11.45
N PRO A 84 15.39 1.83 -11.35
CA PRO A 84 15.66 2.52 -10.11
C PRO A 84 14.56 3.54 -9.79
N GLY A 85 14.44 3.88 -8.52
CA GLY A 85 13.56 4.93 -8.07
C GLY A 85 13.90 5.42 -6.67
N GLU A 86 13.06 6.31 -6.15
CA GLU A 86 13.14 6.84 -4.80
C GLU A 86 11.74 6.85 -4.19
N LEU A 87 11.65 6.53 -2.90
CA LEU A 87 10.40 6.53 -2.14
C LEU A 87 10.36 7.72 -1.17
N ALA A 88 9.20 8.35 -1.04
CA ALA A 88 8.95 9.32 0.02
C ALA A 88 7.65 9.02 0.75
N VAL A 89 7.74 8.88 2.08
CA VAL A 89 6.57 8.79 2.95
C VAL A 89 5.89 10.15 2.98
N ARG A 90 4.57 10.18 2.74
CA ARG A 90 3.74 11.39 2.78
C ARG A 90 2.91 11.49 4.03
N GLU A 91 2.24 10.40 4.38
CA GLU A 91 1.38 10.35 5.55
C GLU A 91 1.38 8.94 6.14
N VAL A 92 1.32 8.87 7.46
CA VAL A 92 1.05 7.64 8.20
C VAL A 92 -0.11 7.92 9.13
N ARG A 93 -1.16 7.10 9.04
CA ARG A 93 -2.32 7.19 9.93
C ARG A 93 -2.30 6.05 10.91
N THR A 94 -2.63 6.34 12.17
CA THR A 94 -2.66 5.38 13.29
C THR A 94 -3.97 5.48 14.05
N GLY A 95 -4.23 4.54 14.96
CA GLY A 95 -5.34 4.60 15.91
C GLY A 95 -6.74 4.47 15.31
N ARG A 96 -6.87 4.12 14.02
CA ARG A 96 -8.18 3.78 13.43
C ARG A 96 -8.54 2.34 13.77
N HIS A 97 -9.83 2.09 13.89
CA HIS A 97 -10.38 0.74 14.01
C HIS A 97 -11.28 0.46 12.81
N GLU A 98 -11.35 -0.80 12.41
CA GLU A 98 -12.26 -1.20 11.35
C GLU A 98 -13.72 -1.00 11.80
N ALA A 99 -14.46 -0.18 11.07
CA ALA A 99 -15.87 0.06 11.32
C ALA A 99 -16.72 -0.92 10.50
N ILE A 100 -17.44 -1.80 11.16
CA ILE A 100 -18.27 -2.82 10.51
C ILE A 100 -19.73 -2.49 10.73
N ASN A 101 -20.41 -2.11 9.66
CA ASN A 101 -21.82 -1.75 9.75
C ASN A 101 -22.69 -3.01 9.88
N MET A 102 -23.09 -3.30 11.12
CA MET A 102 -24.00 -4.38 11.47
C MET A 102 -25.44 -3.92 11.67
N TRP A 103 -25.77 -2.67 11.35
CA TRP A 103 -27.14 -2.16 11.46
C TRP A 103 -28.10 -2.99 10.61
N GLY A 104 -29.21 -3.41 11.22
CA GLY A 104 -30.22 -4.27 10.57
C GLY A 104 -29.76 -5.71 10.28
N ARG A 105 -28.53 -6.11 10.64
CA ARG A 105 -28.06 -7.50 10.46
C ARG A 105 -28.60 -8.40 11.59
N PRO A 106 -29.17 -9.58 11.28
CA PRO A 106 -29.60 -10.55 12.28
C PRO A 106 -28.44 -11.03 13.19
N GLN A 107 -28.77 -11.48 14.39
CA GLN A 107 -27.77 -11.99 15.35
C GLN A 107 -26.93 -13.14 14.77
N SER A 108 -27.55 -14.04 14.00
CA SER A 108 -26.85 -15.15 13.35
C SER A 108 -25.72 -14.69 12.41
N VAL A 109 -25.88 -13.57 11.71
CA VAL A 109 -24.82 -12.98 10.86
C VAL A 109 -23.68 -12.45 11.70
N ARG A 110 -23.99 -11.82 12.85
CA ARG A 110 -22.99 -11.26 13.76
C ARG A 110 -22.17 -12.38 14.41
N ASP A 111 -22.83 -13.43 14.89
CA ASP A 111 -22.18 -14.59 15.51
C ASP A 111 -21.26 -15.30 14.50
N GLU A 112 -21.75 -15.51 13.28
CA GLU A 112 -20.96 -16.11 12.20
C GLU A 112 -19.73 -15.24 11.86
N PHE A 113 -19.93 -13.93 11.75
CA PHE A 113 -18.87 -12.98 11.45
C PHE A 113 -17.74 -13.04 12.50
N PHE A 114 -18.07 -13.02 13.79
CA PHE A 114 -17.06 -13.10 14.85
C PHE A 114 -16.39 -14.48 14.91
N ARG A 115 -17.13 -15.56 14.65
CA ARG A 115 -16.58 -16.91 14.56
C ARG A 115 -15.49 -17.02 13.50
N ILE A 116 -15.76 -16.55 12.28
CA ILE A 116 -14.81 -16.62 11.16
C ILE A 116 -13.52 -15.84 11.48
N ARG A 117 -13.63 -14.68 12.14
CA ARG A 117 -12.46 -13.83 12.46
C ARG A 117 -11.64 -14.28 13.66
N SER A 118 -12.14 -15.22 14.46
CA SER A 118 -11.41 -15.80 15.59
C SER A 118 -10.49 -16.97 15.20
N GLN A 119 -10.48 -17.37 13.93
CA GLN A 119 -9.64 -18.42 13.34
C GLN A 119 -8.37 -17.84 12.74
#